data_AF-A0A9Q3HE30-F1
#
_entry.id   AF-A0A9Q3HE30-F1
#
_cell.length_a   1.000
_cell.length_b   1.000
_cell.length_c   1.000
_cell.angle_alpha   90.00
_cell.angle_beta   90.00
_cell.angle_gamma   90.00
#
_symmetry.space_group_name_H-M   'P 1'
#
loop_
_entity.id
_entity.type
_entity.pdbx_description
1 polymer ?
#
loop_
_entity_poly.entity_id
_entity_poly.type
_entity_poly.pdbx_seq_one_letter_code
_entity_poly.pdbx_strand_id
1 'polypeptide(L)'
;MEKNAVEVSLTEEFSRKHPVFPVSLVKPYFQTEDNRFPSKKRNPTPPEILIVEDSPGPVKKIINARKIRLNGRDQRKYLVRFKNQTADKAKWLAADSIPHGNLHLRRFRASRRTEQSHQ
;
A
#
# COMPACT_ATOMS: atom_id res chain seq x y z
N MET A 1 -1.78 -19.84 48.90
CA MET A 1 -0.83 -19.26 47.94
C MET A 1 -0.29 -20.40 47.08
N GLU A 2 -0.76 -20.51 45.85
CA GLU A 2 -0.21 -21.48 44.89
C GLU A 2 1.24 -21.12 44.60
N LYS A 3 2.17 -21.98 45.02
CA LYS A 3 3.62 -21.71 44.98
C LYS A 3 4.24 -21.81 43.57
N ASN A 4 3.44 -22.19 42.57
CA ASN A 4 3.89 -22.60 41.24
C ASN A 4 3.37 -21.71 40.10
N ALA A 5 2.89 -20.50 40.42
CA ALA A 5 2.40 -19.55 39.43
C ALA A 5 2.85 -18.12 39.75
N VAL A 6 2.97 -17.28 38.72
CA VAL A 6 3.38 -15.88 38.78
C VAL A 6 2.30 -15.03 38.13
N GLU A 7 1.88 -13.98 38.83
CA GLU A 7 0.97 -12.97 38.29
C GLU A 7 1.77 -11.86 37.61
N VAL A 8 1.34 -11.48 36.40
CA VAL A 8 2.00 -10.47 35.57
C VAL A 8 1.03 -9.36 35.25
N SER A 9 1.47 -8.11 35.42
CA SER A 9 0.72 -6.92 34.98
C SER A 9 0.83 -6.80 33.46
N LEU A 10 -0.25 -7.12 32.76
CA LEU A 10 -0.33 -7.04 31.30
C LEU A 10 -0.78 -5.65 30.85
N THR A 11 -0.23 -5.16 29.74
CA THR A 11 -0.68 -3.92 29.10
C THR A 11 -2.03 -4.12 28.40
N GLU A 12 -2.71 -3.03 28.04
CA GLU A 12 -4.06 -3.06 27.45
C GLU A 12 -4.17 -3.95 26.21
N GLU A 13 -3.13 -3.96 25.38
CA GLU A 13 -3.01 -4.81 24.17
C GLU A 13 -3.11 -6.31 24.49
N PHE A 14 -2.78 -6.72 25.72
CA PHE A 14 -2.80 -8.12 26.18
C PHE A 14 -3.90 -8.39 27.22
N SER A 15 -4.85 -7.48 27.42
CA SER A 15 -5.96 -7.62 28.39
C SER A 15 -6.80 -8.89 28.22
N ARG A 16 -6.83 -9.48 27.02
CA ARG A 16 -7.54 -10.75 26.74
C ARG A 16 -6.75 -12.00 27.15
N LYS A 17 -5.49 -11.88 27.58
CA LYS A 17 -4.66 -13.00 28.04
C LYS A 17 -4.80 -13.16 29.56
N HIS A 18 -4.68 -14.40 30.03
CA HIS A 18 -4.71 -14.67 31.46
C HIS A 18 -3.45 -14.07 32.12
N PRO A 19 -3.57 -13.28 33.20
CA PRO A 19 -2.43 -12.61 33.82
C PRO A 19 -1.56 -13.54 34.66
N VAL A 20 -2.04 -14.76 34.96
CA VAL A 20 -1.32 -15.74 35.79
C VAL A 20 -0.70 -16.82 34.92
N PHE A 21 0.60 -17.05 35.09
CA PHE A 21 1.40 -18.02 34.33
C PHE A 21 2.10 -19.03 35.24
N PRO A 22 2.20 -20.32 34.86
CA PRO A 22 3.02 -21.30 35.57
C PRO A 22 4.50 -20.90 35.62
N VAL A 23 5.16 -21.10 36.77
CA VAL A 23 6.59 -20.78 36.96
C VAL A 23 7.51 -21.48 35.97
N SER A 24 7.14 -22.66 35.48
CA SER A 24 7.91 -23.43 34.49
C SER A 24 8.00 -22.75 33.12
N LEU A 25 7.08 -21.82 32.82
CA LEU A 25 7.03 -21.08 31.56
C LEU A 25 7.70 -19.70 31.67
N VAL A 26 8.02 -19.25 32.89
CA VAL A 26 8.65 -17.96 33.13
C VAL A 26 10.16 -18.08 32.98
N LYS A 27 10.76 -17.22 32.15
CA LYS A 27 12.22 -17.10 32.01
C LYS A 27 12.68 -15.75 32.52
N PRO A 28 13.78 -15.68 33.30
CA PRO A 28 14.34 -14.41 33.71
C PRO A 28 14.81 -13.62 32.49
N TYR A 29 14.39 -12.36 32.41
CA TYR A 29 14.88 -11.42 31.42
C TYR A 29 16.16 -10.78 31.96
N PHE A 30 17.25 -10.89 31.20
CA PHE A 30 18.49 -10.18 31.47
C PHE A 30 18.67 -9.13 30.37
N GLN A 31 18.84 -7.87 30.77
CA GLN A 31 19.18 -6.82 29.83
C GLN A 31 20.55 -7.15 29.21
N THR A 32 20.64 -7.04 27.88
CA THR A 32 21.91 -7.25 27.19
C THR A 32 22.85 -6.10 27.54
N GLU A 33 23.87 -6.39 28.36
CA GLU A 33 24.99 -5.50 28.64
C GLU A 33 25.89 -5.43 27.38
N ASP A 34 25.94 -4.27 26.72
CA ASP A 34 26.76 -4.07 25.51
C ASP A 34 28.24 -4.39 25.76
N ASN A 35 28.74 -4.11 26.97
CA ASN A 35 30.11 -4.42 27.39
C ASN A 35 30.40 -5.92 27.54
N ARG A 36 29.38 -6.74 27.85
CA ARG A 36 29.53 -8.19 28.03
C ARG A 36 29.45 -8.96 26.72
N PHE A 37 28.78 -8.38 25.72
CA PHE A 37 28.60 -9.00 24.40
C PHE A 37 28.88 -7.99 23.26
N PRO A 38 30.12 -7.51 23.10
CA PRO A 38 30.47 -6.46 22.14
C PRO A 38 30.24 -6.87 20.67
N SER A 39 30.15 -8.17 20.39
CA SER A 39 29.85 -8.72 19.07
C SER A 39 28.35 -8.77 18.74
N LYS A 40 27.46 -8.64 19.73
CA LYS A 40 26.01 -8.54 19.52
C LYS A 40 25.60 -7.10 19.29
N LYS A 41 26.06 -6.50 18.20
CA LYS A 41 25.53 -5.20 17.76
C LYS A 41 24.04 -5.38 17.49
N ARG A 42 23.20 -4.49 18.05
CA ARG A 42 21.76 -4.41 17.74
C ARG A 42 21.60 -4.51 16.22
N ASN A 43 20.74 -5.41 15.74
CA ASN A 43 20.46 -5.53 14.31
C ASN A 43 20.18 -4.13 13.75
N PRO A 44 20.82 -3.74 12.63
CA PRO A 44 20.58 -2.44 12.05
C PRO A 44 19.08 -2.33 11.73
N THR A 45 18.50 -1.17 12.03
CA THR A 45 17.13 -0.85 11.62
C THR A 45 16.99 -1.16 10.12
N PRO A 46 15.95 -1.90 9.70
CA PRO A 46 15.73 -2.16 8.28
C PRO A 46 15.72 -0.83 7.50
N PRO A 47 16.34 -0.78 6.31
CA PRO A 47 16.31 0.43 5.50
C PRO A 47 14.86 0.81 5.20
N GLU A 48 14.57 2.10 5.29
CA GLU A 48 13.26 2.65 4.97
C GLU A 48 12.94 2.38 3.50
N ILE A 49 11.81 1.74 3.22
CA ILE A 49 11.40 1.42 1.85
C ILE A 49 10.98 2.73 1.17
N LEU A 50 11.84 3.26 0.30
CA LEU A 50 11.48 4.37 -0.58
C LEU A 50 10.40 3.90 -1.55
N ILE A 51 9.16 4.34 -1.35
CA ILE A 51 8.11 4.22 -2.37
C ILE A 51 8.49 5.20 -3.48
N VAL A 52 9.14 4.70 -4.52
CA VAL A 52 9.38 5.48 -5.73
C VAL A 52 8.02 5.81 -6.31
N GLU A 53 7.60 7.07 -6.22
CA GLU A 53 6.45 7.56 -6.97
C GLU A 53 6.72 7.27 -8.44
N ASP A 54 6.02 6.25 -8.95
CA ASP A 54 6.12 5.77 -10.32
C ASP A 54 5.53 6.85 -11.23
N SER A 55 6.35 7.87 -11.53
CA SER A 55 5.94 9.03 -12.32
C SER A 55 5.36 8.49 -13.63
N PRO A 56 4.08 8.74 -13.93
CA PRO A 56 3.45 8.12 -15.07
C PRO A 56 4.19 8.57 -16.33
N GLY A 57 4.83 7.62 -17.01
CA GLY A 57 5.56 7.88 -18.24
C GLY A 57 4.67 8.51 -19.33
N PRO A 58 5.24 8.91 -20.48
CA PRO A 58 4.49 9.62 -21.51
C PRO A 58 3.29 8.79 -22.01
N VAL A 59 2.12 9.43 -22.08
CA VAL A 59 0.88 8.77 -22.47
C VAL A 59 0.89 8.43 -23.97
N LYS A 60 0.53 7.19 -24.31
CA LYS A 60 0.36 6.73 -25.69
C LYS A 60 -1.07 7.02 -26.16
N LYS A 61 -2.09 6.48 -25.47
CA LYS A 61 -3.51 6.71 -25.79
C LYS A 61 -4.43 6.34 -24.64
N ILE A 62 -5.65 6.88 -24.66
CA ILE A 62 -6.77 6.44 -23.83
C ILE A 62 -7.57 5.40 -24.62
N ILE A 63 -7.86 4.26 -23.99
CA ILE A 63 -8.57 3.15 -24.64
C ILE A 63 -10.01 2.99 -24.16
N ASN A 64 -10.29 3.34 -22.91
CA ASN A 64 -11.63 3.17 -22.35
C ASN A 64 -11.95 4.26 -21.31
N ALA A 65 -13.23 4.40 -21.00
CA ALA A 65 -13.73 5.27 -19.96
C ALA A 65 -14.80 4.54 -19.14
N ARG A 66 -14.79 4.72 -17.81
CA ARG A 66 -15.81 4.19 -16.91
C ARG A 66 -16.25 5.24 -15.91
N LYS A 67 -17.49 5.14 -15.45
CA LYS A 67 -18.03 5.96 -14.37
C LYS A 67 -17.98 5.12 -13.09
N ILE A 68 -17.46 5.68 -12.01
CA ILE A 68 -17.39 5.05 -10.69
C ILE A 68 -18.00 6.01 -9.67
N ARG A 69 -18.63 5.47 -8.62
CA ARG A 69 -19.11 6.28 -7.50
C ARG A 69 -18.11 6.14 -6.35
N LEU A 70 -17.48 7.24 -5.97
CA LEU A 70 -16.51 7.30 -4.88
C LEU A 70 -16.93 8.39 -3.90
N ASN A 71 -17.07 8.08 -2.61
CA ASN A 71 -17.50 9.03 -1.58
C ASN A 71 -18.81 9.75 -1.93
N GLY A 72 -19.79 9.00 -2.45
CA GLY A 72 -21.09 9.53 -2.87
C GLY A 72 -21.08 10.35 -4.17
N ARG A 73 -19.92 10.67 -4.72
CA ARG A 73 -19.75 11.45 -5.96
C ARG A 73 -19.45 10.56 -7.15
N ASP A 74 -20.05 10.89 -8.27
CA ASP A 74 -19.77 10.23 -9.53
C ASP A 74 -18.50 10.79 -10.16
N GLN A 75 -17.50 9.92 -10.36
CA GLN A 75 -16.22 10.25 -10.99
C GLN A 75 -16.02 9.43 -12.26
N ARG A 76 -15.47 10.07 -13.29
CA ARG A 76 -15.14 9.41 -14.56
C ARG A 76 -13.65 9.07 -14.56
N LYS A 77 -13.33 7.79 -14.75
CA LYS A 77 -11.94 7.31 -14.93
C LYS A 77 -11.71 6.88 -16.37
N TYR A 78 -10.47 7.03 -16.81
CA TYR A 78 -10.02 6.71 -18.15
C TYR A 78 -8.90 5.68 -18.06
N LEU A 79 -8.96 4.66 -18.91
CA LEU A 79 -7.93 3.63 -18.99
C LEU A 79 -6.83 4.13 -19.93
N VAL A 80 -5.68 4.44 -19.34
CA VAL A 80 -4.55 5.11 -20.00
C VAL A 80 -3.47 4.09 -20.29
N ARG A 81 -3.03 4.03 -21.55
CA ARG A 81 -1.88 3.25 -21.99
C ARG A 81 -0.67 4.16 -22.15
N PHE A 82 0.45 3.79 -21.55
CA PHE A 82 1.70 4.55 -21.61
C PHE A 82 2.58 4.09 -22.78
N LYS A 83 3.47 4.97 -23.24
CA LYS A 83 4.52 4.60 -24.20
C LYS A 83 5.52 3.67 -23.52
N ASN A 84 6.10 2.76 -24.31
CA ASN A 84 7.12 1.81 -23.85
C ASN A 84 6.67 0.88 -22.71
N GLN A 85 5.36 0.76 -22.49
CA GLN A 85 4.76 -0.15 -21.54
C GLN A 85 3.79 -1.11 -22.23
N THR A 86 3.71 -2.33 -21.71
CA THR A 86 2.78 -3.36 -22.18
C THR A 86 1.34 -2.97 -21.88
N ALA A 87 0.38 -3.65 -22.52
CA ALA A 87 -1.04 -3.37 -22.30
C ALA A 87 -1.48 -3.63 -20.85
N ASP A 88 -0.84 -4.58 -20.18
CA ASP A 88 -1.15 -4.98 -18.79
C ASP A 88 -0.80 -3.90 -17.77
N LYS A 89 0.10 -2.97 -18.13
CA LYS A 89 0.47 -1.82 -17.30
C LYS A 89 -0.46 -0.62 -17.48
N ALA A 90 -1.57 -0.76 -18.22
CA ALA A 90 -2.54 0.32 -18.37
C ALA A 90 -3.22 0.62 -17.03
N LYS A 91 -3.30 1.91 -16.67
CA LYS A 91 -3.84 2.36 -15.38
C LYS A 91 -5.13 3.17 -15.57
N TRP A 92 -6.07 3.03 -14.63
CA TRP A 92 -7.30 3.83 -14.59
C TRP A 92 -7.04 5.15 -13.85
N LEU A 93 -6.97 6.25 -14.61
CA LEU A 93 -6.68 7.59 -14.08
C LEU A 93 -7.89 8.51 -14.14
N ALA A 94 -7.96 9.47 -13.22
CA ALA A 94 -8.87 10.61 -13.33
C ALA A 94 -8.42 11.55 -14.45
N ALA A 95 -9.30 12.40 -14.98
CA ALA A 95 -8.94 13.33 -16.06
C ALA A 95 -7.74 14.21 -15.69
N ASP A 96 -7.69 14.68 -14.45
CA ASP A 96 -6.69 15.63 -13.95
C ASP A 96 -5.32 14.97 -13.73
N SER A 97 -5.29 13.66 -13.50
CA SER A 97 -4.06 12.90 -13.26
C SER A 97 -3.38 12.44 -14.55
N ILE A 98 -3.91 12.79 -15.73
CA ILE A 98 -3.37 12.37 -17.02
C ILE A 98 -2.40 13.44 -17.54
N PRO A 99 -1.11 13.11 -17.77
CA PRO A 99 -0.18 14.02 -18.42
C PRO A 99 -0.72 14.48 -19.78
N HIS A 100 -0.79 15.80 -20.00
CA HIS A 100 -1.39 16.40 -21.20
C HIS A 100 -2.82 15.90 -21.50
N GLY A 101 -3.62 15.65 -20.46
CA GLY A 101 -4.94 15.03 -20.54
C GLY A 101 -5.88 15.63 -21.59
N ASN A 102 -5.90 16.96 -21.75
CA ASN A 102 -6.75 17.66 -22.71
C ASN A 102 -6.58 17.14 -24.16
N LEU A 103 -5.34 16.93 -24.60
CA LEU A 103 -5.04 16.43 -25.95
C LEU A 103 -5.55 15.00 -26.12
N HIS A 104 -5.24 14.13 -25.15
CA HIS A 104 -5.60 12.71 -25.22
C HIS A 104 -7.11 12.48 -25.09
N LEU A 105 -7.78 13.23 -24.21
CA LEU A 105 -9.23 13.17 -24.03
C LEU A 105 -9.96 13.69 -25.26
N ARG A 106 -9.48 14.76 -25.90
CA ARG A 106 -10.06 15.26 -27.16
C ARG A 106 -9.99 14.20 -28.25
N ARG A 107 -8.83 13.56 -28.45
CA ARG A 107 -8.64 12.48 -29.42
C ARG A 107 -9.55 11.28 -29.14
N PHE A 108 -9.64 10.87 -27.88
CA PHE A 108 -10.51 9.76 -27.46
C PHE A 108 -12.00 10.06 -27.70
N ARG A 109 -12.46 11.29 -27.41
CA ARG A 109 -13.85 11.69 -27.69
C ARG A 109 -14.14 11.71 -29.19
N ALA A 110 -13.18 12.16 -30.00
CA ALA A 110 -13.33 12.16 -31.45
C ALA A 110 -13.44 10.73 -32.01
N SER A 111 -12.54 9.82 -31.60
CA SER A 111 -12.56 8.42 -32.08
C SER A 111 -13.85 7.70 -31.70
N ARG A 112 -14.35 7.92 -30.48
CA ARG A 112 -15.60 7.32 -30.01
C ARG A 112 -16.83 7.75 -30.82
N ARG A 113 -16.86 8.98 -31.32
CA ARG A 113 -17.98 9.44 -32.18
C ARG A 113 -17.96 8.75 -33.54
N THR A 114 -16.78 8.59 -34.13
CA THR A 114 -16.62 7.91 -35.43
C THR A 114 -16.95 6.42 -35.34
N GLU A 115 -16.59 5.76 -34.24
CA GLU A 115 -16.92 4.35 -33.98
C GLU A 115 -18.44 4.15 -33.84
N GLN A 116 -19.16 5.11 -33.27
CA GLN A 116 -20.62 5.05 -33.10
C GLN A 116 -21.41 5.38 -34.37
N SER A 117 -20.82 6.04 -35.36
CA SER A 117 -21.51 6.40 -36.61
C SER A 117 -21.42 5.32 -37.69
N HIS A 118 -20.66 4.24 -37.46
CA HIS A 118 -20.48 3.11 -38.37
C HIS A 118 -21.16 1.83 -37.88
N GLN A 119 -22.06 1.94 -36.89
CA GLN A 119 -22.99 0.90 -36.45
C GLN A 119 -24.41 1.37 -36.72
#